data_AF-B8KVV0-F1
#
_entry.id   AF-B8KVV0-F1
#
_cell.length_a   1.000
_cell.length_b   1.000
_cell.length_c   1.000
_cell.angle_alpha   90.00
_cell.angle_beta   90.00
_cell.angle_gamma   90.00
#
_symmetry.space_group_name_H-M   'P 1'
#
loop_
_entity.id
_entity.type
_entity.pdbx_description
1 polymer ?
#
loop_
_entity_poly.entity_id
_entity_poly.type
_entity_poly.pdbx_seq_one_letter_code
_entity_poly.pdbx_strand_id
1 'polypeptide(L)' 'MQQILDFCKGQIVHYKISAYTRFVDDCPMTVTGKIQKFVMRKQMAEGLHLTKPLMA' A
#
# COMPACT_ATOMS: atom_id res chain seq x y z
N MET A 1 10.49 -5.50 -9.84
CA MET A 1 9.34 -5.78 -8.95
C MET A 1 9.39 -7.15 -8.27
N GLN A 2 10.00 -8.18 -8.87
CA GLN A 2 10.08 -9.54 -8.30
C GLN A 2 10.79 -9.61 -6.92
N GLN A 3 11.80 -8.76 -6.69
CA GLN A 3 12.63 -8.78 -5.48
C GLN A 3 11.86 -8.57 -4.16
N ILE A 4 10.78 -7.76 -4.17
CA ILE A 4 9.98 -7.53 -2.95
C ILE A 4 9.16 -8.77 -2.60
N LEU A 5 8.60 -9.43 -3.61
CA LEU A 5 7.83 -10.65 -3.41
C LEU A 5 8.73 -11.80 -2.94
N ASP A 6 9.92 -11.94 -3.54
CA ASP A 6 10.92 -12.92 -3.13
C ASP A 6 11.45 -12.64 -1.73
N PHE A 7 11.64 -11.37 -1.35
CA PHE A 7 12.00 -10.99 0.01
C PHE A 7 10.91 -11.35 1.04
N CYS A 8 9.64 -11.12 0.70
CA CYS A 8 8.52 -11.47 1.56
C CYS A 8 8.26 -12.99 1.61
N LYS A 9 8.75 -13.76 0.64
CA LYS A 9 8.55 -15.21 0.54
C LYS A 9 9.25 -15.93 1.70
N GLY A 10 8.47 -16.57 2.57
CA GLY A 10 8.98 -17.28 3.75
C GLY A 10 9.10 -16.42 5.02
N GLN A 11 9.01 -15.08 4.90
CA GLN A 11 8.96 -14.17 6.06
C GLN A 11 7.52 -13.84 6.48
N ILE A 12 6.59 -13.82 5.52
CA ILE A 12 5.19 -13.49 5.76
C ILE A 12 4.31 -14.51 5.05
N VAL A 13 3.17 -14.86 5.67
CA VAL A 13 2.10 -15.65 5.05
C VAL A 13 1.63 -15.03 3.73
N HIS A 14 1.42 -15.86 2.70
CA HIS A 14 1.21 -15.43 1.32
C HIS A 14 0.04 -14.44 1.14
N TYR A 15 -1.01 -14.58 1.94
CA TYR A 15 -2.20 -13.71 1.90
C TYR A 15 -1.99 -12.32 2.51
N LYS A 16 -0.88 -12.07 3.22
CA LYS A 16 -0.50 -10.75 3.73
C LYS A 16 0.44 -10.00 2.78
N ILE A 17 0.80 -10.60 1.63
CA ILE A 17 1.63 -9.95 0.62
C ILE A 17 0.73 -9.07 -0.25
N SER A 18 1.06 -7.78 -0.37
CA SER A 18 0.26 -6.84 -1.17
C SER A 18 0.36 -7.14 -2.67
N ALA A 19 -0.78 -7.15 -3.36
CA ALA A 19 -0.85 -7.31 -4.81
C ALA A 19 -0.34 -6.08 -5.58
N TYR A 20 -0.43 -4.89 -4.98
CA TYR A 20 0.01 -3.64 -5.59
C TYR A 20 0.90 -2.87 -4.62
N THR A 21 2.08 -2.48 -5.08
CA THR A 21 3.04 -1.69 -4.31
C THR A 21 3.53 -0.53 -5.18
N ARG A 22 3.51 0.68 -4.62
CA ARG A 22 4.00 1.89 -5.26
C ARG A 22 4.99 2.57 -4.34
N PHE A 23 6.15 2.95 -4.87
CA PHE A 23 7.08 3.82 -4.17
C PHE A 23 6.59 5.26 -4.30
N VAL A 24 6.57 5.97 -3.18
CA VAL A 24 6.17 7.37 -3.11
C VAL A 24 7.24 8.12 -2.34
N ASP A 25 7.50 9.36 -2.73
CA ASP A 25 8.50 10.21 -2.07
C ASP A 25 8.00 10.68 -0.69
N ASP A 26 6.69 10.91 -0.56
CA ASP A 26 6.06 11.36 0.68
C ASP A 26 4.78 10.59 1.01
N CYS A 27 4.60 10.32 2.31
CA CYS A 27 3.36 9.78 2.84
C CYS A 27 2.43 10.90 3.30
N PRO A 28 1.12 10.83 3.05
CA PRO A 28 0.18 11.81 3.60
C PRO A 28 0.18 11.70 5.12
N MET A 29 0.63 12.78 5.77
CA MET A 29 0.75 12.89 7.21
C MET A 29 -0.16 13.99 7.74
N THR A 30 -0.51 13.91 9.03
CA THR A 30 -1.10 15.05 9.75
C THR A 30 -0.03 16.08 10.07
N VAL A 31 -0.44 17.26 10.52
CA VAL A 31 0.47 18.33 11.01
C VAL A 31 1.38 17.83 12.14
N THR A 32 0.95 16.80 12.87
CA THR A 32 1.70 16.12 13.95
C THR A 32 2.54 14.94 13.47
N GLY A 33 2.64 14.69 12.15
CA GLY A 33 3.42 13.59 11.59
C GLY A 33 2.77 12.22 11.67
N LYS A 34 1.47 12.11 11.99
CA LYS A 34 0.77 10.81 11.98
C LYS A 34 0.39 10.44 10.56
N ILE A 35 0.73 9.22 10.15
CA ILE A 35 0.39 8.70 8.82
C ILE A 35 -1.12 8.54 8.67
N GLN A 36 -1.67 9.12 7.60
CA GLN A 36 -3.09 9.06 7.27
C GLN A 36 -3.38 7.90 6.30
N LYS A 37 -3.44 6.67 6.83
CA LYS A 37 -3.65 5.44 6.04
C LYS A 37 -4.91 5.47 5.15
N PHE A 38 -5.96 6.19 5.55
CA PHE A 38 -7.18 6.31 4.76
C PHE A 38 -6.97 7.14 3.49
N VAL A 39 -6.18 8.23 3.56
CA VAL A 39 -5.79 9.04 2.41
C VAL A 39 -4.92 8.22 1.47
N MET A 40 -3.94 7.49 2.02
CA MET A 40 -3.08 6.59 1.22
C MET A 40 -3.90 5.58 0.42
N ARG A 41 -4.88 4.94 1.06
CA ARG A 41 -5.76 3.96 0.38
C ARG A 41 -6.60 4.61 -0.72
N LYS A 42 -7.12 5.82 -0.48
CA LYS A 42 -7.87 6.57 -1.49
C LYS A 42 -6.99 6.91 -2.69
N GLN A 43 -5.82 7.49 -2.47
CA GLN A 43 -4.85 7.82 -3.52
C GLN A 43 -4.41 6.60 -4.31
N MET A 44 -4.19 5.46 -3.64
CA MET A 44 -3.81 4.21 -4.30
C MET A 44 -4.96 3.62 -5.13
N ALA A 45 -6.19 3.64 -4.60
CA ALA A 45 -7.37 3.18 -5.33
C ALA A 45 -7.65 4.05 -6.56
N GLU A 46 -7.56 5.38 -6.42
CA GLU A 46 -7.66 6.34 -7.52
C GLU A 46 -6.57 6.11 -8.56
N GLY A 47 -5.30 6.01 -8.14
CA GLY A 47 -4.18 5.81 -9.07
C GLY A 47 -4.14 4.45 -9.77
N LEU A 48 -4.92 3.47 -9.31
CA LEU A 48 -5.09 2.16 -9.94
C LEU A 48 -6.46 2.00 -10.63
N HIS A 49 -7.29 3.04 -10.62
CA HIS A 49 -8.68 3.02 -11.11
C HIS A 49 -9.51 1.85 -10.55
N LEU A 50 -9.29 1.49 -9.29
CA LEU A 50 -10.02 0.41 -8.64
C LEU A 50 -11.42 0.89 -8.23
N THR A 51 -12.45 0.24 -8.76
CA THR A 51 -13.86 0.53 -8.47
C THR A 51 -14.30 0.15 -7.06
N LYS A 52 -13.50 -0.63 -6.33
CA LYS A 52 -13.76 -1.01 -4.94
C LYS A 52 -12.67 -0.41 -4.04
N PRO A 53 -13.03 0.32 -2.96
CA PRO A 53 -12.04 0.80 -2.01
C PRO A 53 -11.28 -0.39 -1.41
N LEU A 54 -9.97 -0.22 -1.17
CA LEU A 54 -9.11 -1.18 -0.46
C LEU A 54 -9.56 -1.27 1.01
N MET A 55 -10.73 -1.85 1.24
CA MET A 55 -11.36 -2.16 2.52
C MET A 55 -11.83 -3.61 2.42
N ALA A 56 -10.92 -4.51 2.80
CA ALA A 56 -11.19 -5.87 3.22
C ALA A 56 -10.30 -6.14 4.43
#